data_AF-A0A7C4WA15-F1
#
_entry.id   AF-A0A7C4WA15-F1
#
_cell.length_a   1.000
_cell.length_b   1.000
_cell.length_c   1.000
_cell.angle_alpha   90.00
_cell.angle_beta   90.00
_cell.angle_gamma   90.00
#
_symmetry.space_group_name_H-M   'P 1'
#
loop_
_entity.id
_entity.type
_entity.pdbx_description
1 polymer ?
#
loop_
_entity_poly.entity_id
_entity_poly.type
_entity_poly.pdbx_seq_one_letter_code
_entity_poly.pdbx_strand_id
1 'polypeptide(L)'
;MNNGAAQKTLARCDSVQAALFDYLARELSAAQSDVVREHLRRCEACRRAAAELQRTVALLRAADRGAAAPRRLSDARQQRLAWAIMHPLLEWIHHHHVAVSIAAALLALALAAALIRGRELWAPGAPAGVSVSIGGGAGTNAAPPAPLAPPSRGPDPAATMREAAWEMLERGASNAPAPAAAPRE
;
A
#
# COMPACT_ATOMS: atom_id res chain seq x y z
N MET A 1 11.36 -32.26 7.44
CA MET A 1 10.53 -31.50 8.41
C MET A 1 11.38 -30.42 9.10
N ASN A 2 11.82 -29.37 8.38
CA ASN A 2 12.74 -28.33 8.90
C ASN A 2 12.14 -26.91 9.01
N ASN A 3 10.82 -26.75 8.82
CA ASN A 3 10.19 -25.41 8.78
C ASN A 3 10.14 -24.70 10.16
N GLY A 4 10.29 -25.43 11.27
CA GLY A 4 10.22 -24.86 12.61
C GLY A 4 11.44 -24.01 13.02
N ALA A 5 12.62 -24.28 12.46
CA ALA A 5 13.81 -23.49 12.76
C ALA A 5 13.77 -22.11 12.07
N ALA A 6 13.33 -22.07 10.81
CA ALA A 6 13.20 -20.84 10.04
C ALA A 6 12.15 -19.88 10.63
N GLN A 7 11.00 -20.39 11.11
CA GLN A 7 9.97 -19.55 11.73
C GLN A 7 10.43 -18.92 13.05
N LYS A 8 11.20 -19.63 13.88
CA LYS A 8 11.77 -19.05 15.12
C LYS A 8 12.78 -17.94 14.85
N THR A 9 13.49 -18.00 13.72
CA THR A 9 14.42 -16.93 13.31
C THR A 9 13.66 -15.71 12.83
N LEU A 10 12.58 -15.89 12.05
CA LEU A 10 11.74 -14.80 11.54
C LEU A 10 11.08 -14.00 12.67
N ALA A 11 10.45 -14.67 13.64
CA ALA A 11 9.83 -14.00 14.78
C ALA A 11 10.83 -13.17 15.62
N ARG A 12 12.11 -13.57 15.62
CA ARG A 12 13.18 -12.80 16.25
C ARG A 12 13.60 -11.58 15.42
N CYS A 13 13.64 -11.70 14.10
CA CYS A 13 13.95 -10.56 13.22
C CYS A 13 12.92 -9.43 13.38
N ASP A 14 11.63 -9.76 13.43
CA ASP A 14 10.56 -8.76 13.57
C ASP A 14 10.69 -7.99 14.90
N SER A 15 10.95 -8.70 16.00
CA SER A 15 11.16 -8.08 17.31
C SER A 15 12.40 -7.16 17.34
N VAL A 16 13.47 -7.55 16.64
CA VAL A 16 14.70 -6.75 16.57
C VAL A 16 14.51 -5.55 15.63
N GLN A 17 13.76 -5.70 14.54
CA GLN A 17 13.42 -4.58 13.65
C GLN A 17 12.59 -3.52 14.37
N ALA A 18 11.62 -3.92 15.20
CA ALA A 18 10.86 -2.98 16.01
C ALA A 18 11.75 -2.22 17.01
N ALA A 19 12.73 -2.90 17.63
CA ALA A 19 13.63 -2.30 18.61
C ALA A 19 14.83 -1.53 18.01
N LEU A 20 14.99 -1.54 16.67
CA LEU A 20 16.18 -0.99 16.02
C LEU A 20 16.28 0.53 16.16
N PHE A 21 15.14 1.22 16.14
CA PHE A 21 15.08 2.68 16.29
C PHE A 21 15.52 3.10 17.69
N ASP A 22 14.94 2.50 18.72
CA ASP A 22 15.28 2.73 20.14
C ASP A 22 16.76 2.40 20.42
N TYR A 23 17.29 1.35 19.78
CA TYR A 23 18.71 1.02 19.84
C TYR A 23 19.60 2.15 19.31
N LEU A 24 19.26 2.71 18.14
CA LEU A 24 19.99 3.83 17.53
C LEU A 24 19.84 5.14 18.30
N ALA A 25 18.69 5.35 18.95
CA ALA A 25 18.42 6.46 19.85
C ALA A 25 19.11 6.32 21.22
N ARG A 26 19.63 5.13 21.56
CA ARG A 26 20.20 4.75 22.86
C ARG A 26 19.18 4.77 24.00
N GLU A 27 17.94 4.43 23.70
CA GLU A 27 16.83 4.38 24.66
C GLU A 27 16.59 2.97 25.24
N LEU A 28 17.21 1.94 24.63
CA LEU A 28 17.15 0.59 25.16
C LEU A 28 18.00 0.41 26.42
N SER A 29 17.54 -0.46 27.31
CA SER A 29 18.34 -0.94 28.43
C SER A 29 19.63 -1.66 27.96
N ALA A 30 20.63 -1.77 28.83
CA ALA A 30 21.89 -2.44 28.50
C ALA A 30 21.68 -3.89 28.04
N ALA A 31 20.82 -4.65 28.74
CA ALA A 31 20.51 -6.03 28.40
C ALA A 31 19.85 -6.16 27.01
N GLN A 32 18.89 -5.29 26.68
CA GLN A 32 18.25 -5.28 25.36
C GLN A 32 19.22 -4.87 24.25
N SER A 33 20.10 -3.89 24.54
CA SER A 33 21.13 -3.45 23.61
C SER A 33 22.10 -4.57 23.25
N ASP A 34 22.46 -5.43 24.20
CA ASP A 34 23.33 -6.58 23.95
C ASP A 34 22.63 -7.64 23.08
N VAL A 35 21.34 -7.89 23.30
CA VAL A 35 20.54 -8.79 22.45
C VAL A 35 20.48 -8.29 21.00
N VAL A 36 20.19 -7.01 20.79
CA VAL A 36 20.15 -6.40 19.45
C VAL A 36 21.54 -6.46 18.81
N ARG A 37 22.60 -6.13 19.55
CA ARG A 37 23.98 -6.18 19.05
C ARG A 37 24.39 -7.57 18.61
N GLU A 38 24.07 -8.59 19.41
CA GLU A 38 24.39 -9.97 19.06
C GLU A 38 23.58 -10.45 17.84
N HIS A 39 22.32 -10.01 17.71
CA HIS A 39 21.53 -10.30 16.51
C HIS A 39 22.11 -9.64 15.25
N LEU A 40 22.53 -8.38 15.32
CA LEU A 40 23.15 -7.64 14.21
C LEU A 40 24.48 -8.25 13.72
N ARG A 41 25.19 -8.99 14.59
CA ARG A 41 26.38 -9.76 14.20
C ARG A 41 26.01 -10.93 13.30
N ARG A 42 24.91 -11.63 13.60
CA ARG A 42 24.52 -12.89 12.94
C ARG A 42 23.57 -12.69 11.75
N CYS A 43 22.79 -11.61 11.73
CA CYS A 43 21.76 -11.37 10.72
C CYS A 43 22.14 -10.21 9.78
N GLU A 44 22.48 -10.54 8.53
CA GLU A 44 22.85 -9.54 7.53
C GLU A 44 21.68 -8.62 7.12
N ALA A 45 20.45 -9.14 7.10
CA ALA A 45 19.27 -8.35 6.76
C ALA A 45 19.02 -7.23 7.79
N CYS A 46 19.03 -7.56 9.09
CA CYS A 46 18.88 -6.57 10.15
C CYS A 46 20.06 -5.58 10.18
N ARG A 47 21.28 -6.02 9.83
CA ARG A 47 22.45 -5.13 9.70
C ARG A 47 22.30 -4.12 8.57
N ARG A 48 21.76 -4.53 7.41
CA ARG A 48 21.45 -3.61 6.31
C ARG A 48 20.38 -2.60 6.71
N ALA A 49 19.29 -3.06 7.34
CA ALA A 49 18.24 -2.18 7.86
C ALA A 49 18.77 -1.17 8.89
N ALA A 50 19.66 -1.60 9.79
CA ALA A 50 20.30 -0.72 10.77
C ALA A 50 21.17 0.35 10.09
N ALA A 51 21.96 -0.03 9.10
CA ALA A 51 22.79 0.91 8.34
C ALA A 51 21.94 1.93 7.58
N GLU A 52 20.82 1.50 7.01
CA GLU A 52 19.88 2.38 6.31
C GLU A 52 19.21 3.38 7.26
N LEU A 53 18.67 2.91 8.40
CA LEU A 53 18.11 3.79 9.43
C LEU A 53 19.17 4.78 9.96
N GLN A 54 20.40 4.32 10.18
CA GLN A 54 21.48 5.18 10.63
C GLN A 54 21.83 6.27 9.60
N ARG A 55 21.80 5.96 8.29
CA ARG A 55 21.96 6.97 7.24
C ARG A 55 20.82 7.98 7.26
N THR A 56 19.58 7.53 7.39
CA THR A 56 18.42 8.43 7.47
C THR A 56 18.51 9.36 8.67
N VAL A 57 18.84 8.84 9.87
CA VAL A 57 19.06 9.66 11.06
C VAL A 57 20.23 10.63 10.87
N ALA A 58 21.31 10.20 10.21
CA ALA A 58 22.43 11.09 9.92
C ALA A 58 22.03 12.23 8.97
N LEU A 59 21.20 11.97 7.97
CA LEU A 59 20.65 12.98 7.06
C LEU A 59 19.76 13.99 7.80
N LEU A 60 18.87 13.51 8.68
CA LEU A 60 18.02 14.37 9.52
C LEU A 60 18.87 15.25 10.45
N ARG A 61 19.84 14.66 11.16
CA ARG A 61 20.77 15.42 12.02
C ARG A 61 21.68 16.38 11.24
N ALA A 62 21.96 16.10 9.97
CA ALA A 62 22.71 17.01 9.11
C ALA A 62 21.83 18.20 8.68
N ALA A 63 20.54 17.95 8.40
CA ALA A 63 19.57 19.00 8.13
C ALA A 63 19.34 19.91 9.35
N ASP A 64 19.24 19.33 10.56
CA ASP A 64 19.03 20.09 11.80
C ASP A 64 20.23 20.96 12.19
N ARG A 65 21.45 20.50 11.90
CA ARG A 65 22.69 21.22 12.24
C ARG A 65 22.98 22.45 11.39
N GLY A 66 22.01 22.93 10.61
CA GLY A 66 22.13 24.20 9.92
C GLY A 66 23.08 24.17 8.72
N ALA A 67 23.30 22.99 8.11
CA ALA A 67 23.48 22.98 6.67
C ALA A 67 22.16 23.49 6.11
N ALA A 68 22.03 24.82 5.98
CA ALA A 68 20.84 25.50 5.52
C ALA A 68 20.32 24.69 4.34
N ALA A 69 19.23 23.94 4.56
CA ALA A 69 18.71 23.02 3.57
C ALA A 69 18.74 23.80 2.26
N PRO A 70 19.47 23.32 1.22
CA PRO A 70 19.76 24.12 0.04
C PRO A 70 18.43 24.76 -0.34
N ARG A 71 18.37 26.11 -0.32
CA ARG A 71 17.13 26.89 -0.42
C ARG A 71 16.52 26.67 -1.80
N ARG A 72 16.06 25.45 -2.07
CA ARG A 72 15.42 24.99 -3.30
C ARG A 72 13.99 25.49 -3.36
N LEU A 73 13.50 26.04 -2.25
CA LEU A 73 12.27 26.80 -2.19
C LEU A 73 12.67 28.25 -1.89
N SER A 74 12.28 29.16 -2.77
CA SER A 74 12.39 30.60 -2.49
C SER A 74 11.69 30.92 -1.19
N ASP A 75 12.16 31.94 -0.47
CA ASP A 75 11.60 32.36 0.82
C ASP A 75 10.08 32.59 0.71
N ALA A 76 9.62 33.15 -0.42
CA ALA A 76 8.20 33.33 -0.72
C ALA A 76 7.40 32.00 -0.78
N ARG A 77 8.00 30.93 -1.29
CA ARG A 77 7.38 29.59 -1.38
C ARG A 77 7.39 28.89 -0.04
N GLN A 78 8.47 29.04 0.74
CA GLN A 78 8.53 28.56 2.12
C GLN A 78 7.48 29.24 2.98
N GLN A 79 7.28 30.55 2.84
CA GLN A 79 6.28 31.29 3.61
C GLN A 79 4.84 30.86 3.28
N ARG A 80 4.56 30.55 2.00
CA ARG A 80 3.27 29.97 1.60
C ARG A 80 3.07 28.56 2.16
N LEU A 81 4.11 27.73 2.15
CA LEU A 81 4.05 26.39 2.73
C LEU A 81 3.86 26.45 4.25
N ALA A 82 4.60 27.32 4.94
CA ALA A 82 4.48 27.52 6.38
C ALA A 82 3.08 27.99 6.74
N TRP A 83 2.52 28.94 6.00
CA TRP A 83 1.15 29.41 6.21
C TRP A 83 0.10 28.31 5.94
N ALA A 84 0.30 27.49 4.91
CA ALA A 84 -0.58 26.36 4.59
C ALA A 84 -0.53 25.27 5.67
N ILE A 85 0.65 24.97 6.22
CA ILE A 85 0.85 23.96 7.26
C ILE A 85 0.34 24.46 8.62
N MET A 86 0.50 25.76 8.92
CA MET A 86 0.04 26.40 10.16
C MET A 86 -1.46 26.75 10.15
N HIS A 87 -2.24 26.25 9.20
CA HIS A 87 -3.65 26.58 9.13
C HIS A 87 -4.38 25.96 10.34
N PRO A 88 -5.13 26.74 11.15
CA PRO A 88 -5.82 26.23 12.35
C PRO A 88 -6.81 25.10 12.06
N LEU A 89 -7.23 24.97 10.80
CA LEU A 89 -8.07 23.87 10.33
C LEU A 89 -7.35 22.51 10.36
N LEU A 90 -6.06 22.45 9.99
CA LEU A 90 -5.28 21.21 10.02
C LEU A 90 -5.09 20.73 11.46
N GLU A 91 -4.77 21.65 12.38
CA GLU A 91 -4.66 21.35 13.81
C GLU A 91 -6.00 20.84 14.37
N TRP A 92 -7.10 21.49 14.00
CA TRP A 92 -8.44 21.06 14.41
C TRP A 92 -8.78 19.66 13.86
N ILE A 93 -8.48 19.38 12.59
CA ILE A 93 -8.67 18.05 11.99
C ILE A 93 -7.81 17.01 12.70
N HIS A 94 -6.56 17.33 13.06
CA HIS A 94 -5.68 16.39 13.72
C HIS A 94 -6.20 16.00 15.11
N HIS A 95 -6.67 17.00 15.88
CA HIS A 95 -7.29 16.78 17.18
C HIS A 95 -8.61 16.00 17.08
N HIS A 96 -9.41 16.27 16.06
CA HIS A 96 -10.73 15.66 15.87
C HIS A 96 -10.74 14.54 14.81
N HIS A 97 -9.60 13.95 14.48
CA HIS A 97 -9.50 13.02 13.33
C HIS A 97 -10.44 11.82 13.48
N VAL A 98 -10.66 11.35 14.73
CA VAL A 98 -11.63 10.30 15.03
C VAL A 98 -13.05 10.74 14.66
N ALA A 99 -13.49 11.92 15.09
CA ALA A 99 -14.81 12.44 14.77
C ALA A 99 -14.99 12.68 13.26
N VAL A 100 -13.97 13.20 12.58
CA VAL A 100 -13.97 13.39 11.12
C VAL A 100 -14.08 12.05 10.40
N SER A 101 -13.37 11.01 10.85
CA SER A 101 -13.45 9.67 10.25
C SER A 101 -14.83 9.05 10.40
N ILE A 102 -15.47 9.20 11.56
CA ILE A 102 -16.83 8.74 11.81
C ILE A 102 -17.81 9.50 10.92
N ALA A 103 -17.70 10.83 10.84
CA ALA A 103 -18.55 11.64 9.98
C ALA A 103 -18.41 11.26 8.50
N ALA A 104 -17.18 11.03 8.02
CA ALA A 104 -16.92 10.58 6.66
C ALA A 104 -17.51 9.19 6.39
N ALA A 105 -17.39 8.24 7.33
CA ALA A 105 -17.98 6.92 7.21
C ALA A 105 -19.51 6.97 7.16
N LEU A 106 -20.14 7.78 8.01
CA LEU A 106 -21.59 7.99 8.01
C LEU A 106 -22.06 8.63 6.70
N LEU A 107 -21.32 9.61 6.18
CA LEU A 107 -21.61 10.24 4.89
C LEU A 107 -21.53 9.23 3.74
N ALA A 108 -20.49 8.38 3.72
CA ALA A 108 -20.35 7.33 2.72
C ALA A 108 -21.49 6.32 2.78
N LEU A 109 -21.91 5.91 3.98
CA LEU A 109 -23.07 5.02 4.19
C LEU A 109 -24.38 5.68 3.72
N ALA A 110 -24.58 6.96 4.04
CA ALA A 110 -25.76 7.70 3.60
C ALA A 110 -25.83 7.81 2.06
N LEU A 111 -24.69 8.09 1.41
CA LEU A 111 -24.58 8.13 -0.05
C LEU A 111 -24.85 6.75 -0.66
N ALA A 112 -24.28 5.68 -0.11
CA ALA A 112 -24.53 4.32 -0.57
C ALA A 112 -26.01 3.95 -0.44
N ALA A 113 -26.65 4.27 0.68
CA ALA A 113 -28.08 4.03 0.90
C ALA A 113 -28.94 4.85 -0.08
N ALA A 114 -28.57 6.10 -0.36
CA ALA A 114 -29.25 6.94 -1.34
C ALA A 114 -29.14 6.36 -2.77
N LEU A 115 -27.97 5.85 -3.15
CA LEU A 115 -27.75 5.19 -4.43
C LEU A 115 -28.57 3.89 -4.55
N ILE A 116 -28.63 3.08 -3.50
CA ILE A 116 -29.43 1.84 -3.48
C ILE A 116 -30.91 2.17 -3.65
N ARG A 117 -31.45 3.11 -2.87
CA ARG A 117 -32.85 3.54 -2.99
C ARG A 117 -33.15 4.19 -4.34
N GLY A 118 -32.21 4.96 -4.87
CA GLY A 118 -32.30 5.49 -6.23
C GLY A 118 -32.49 4.37 -7.25
N ARG A 119 -31.74 3.27 -7.15
CA ARG A 119 -31.91 2.15 -8.09
C ARG A 119 -33.29 1.48 -7.99
N GLU A 120 -33.85 1.35 -6.79
CA GLU A 120 -35.21 0.80 -6.62
C GLU A 120 -36.28 1.70 -7.22
N LEU A 121 -36.17 3.01 -7.04
CA LEU A 121 -37.10 3.99 -7.63
C LEU A 121 -37.04 4.02 -9.16
N TRP A 122 -35.87 3.75 -9.72
CA TRP A 122 -35.63 3.74 -11.17
C TRP A 122 -35.69 2.34 -11.78
N ALA A 123 -36.05 1.31 -11.00
CA ALA A 123 -36.40 0.01 -11.55
C ALA A 123 -37.87 0.08 -12.01
N PRO A 124 -38.16 0.38 -13.29
CA PRO A 124 -39.53 0.31 -13.79
C PRO A 124 -40.05 -1.08 -13.44
N GLY A 125 -41.21 -1.12 -12.77
CA GLY A 125 -41.78 -2.33 -12.20
C GLY A 125 -41.55 -3.51 -13.13
N ALA A 126 -40.78 -4.49 -12.65
CA ALA A 126 -40.43 -5.66 -13.43
C ALA A 126 -41.73 -6.14 -14.08
N PRO A 127 -41.79 -6.20 -15.44
CA PRO A 127 -43.04 -6.53 -16.12
C PRO A 127 -43.53 -7.82 -15.51
N ALA A 128 -44.76 -7.77 -14.97
CA ALA A 128 -45.41 -8.86 -14.26
C ALA A 128 -45.08 -10.16 -14.99
N GLY A 129 -44.40 -11.07 -14.28
CA GLY A 129 -43.63 -12.15 -14.87
C GLY A 129 -44.36 -12.78 -16.05
N VAL A 130 -43.73 -12.74 -17.23
CA VAL A 130 -44.03 -13.69 -18.29
C VAL A 130 -43.71 -15.05 -17.69
N SER A 131 -44.75 -15.70 -17.16
CA SER A 131 -44.68 -17.11 -16.77
C SER A 131 -44.48 -17.89 -18.06
N VAL A 132 -43.22 -18.13 -18.42
CA VAL A 132 -42.89 -19.10 -19.45
C VAL A 132 -43.21 -20.45 -18.83
N SER A 133 -44.45 -20.90 -19.04
CA SER A 133 -44.83 -22.28 -18.84
C SER A 133 -44.03 -23.10 -19.83
N ILE A 134 -42.87 -23.60 -19.40
CA ILE A 134 -42.12 -24.63 -20.11
C ILE A 134 -43.07 -25.84 -20.14
N GLY A 135 -43.73 -26.03 -21.28
CA GLY A 135 -44.67 -27.12 -21.48
C GLY A 135 -44.02 -28.43 -21.07
N GLY A 136 -44.68 -29.15 -20.16
CA GLY A 136 -44.33 -30.51 -19.80
C GLY A 136 -44.41 -31.40 -21.02
N GLY A 137 -43.30 -31.48 -21.76
CA GLY A 137 -43.09 -32.46 -22.81
C GLY A 137 -42.92 -33.83 -22.17
N ALA A 138 -43.92 -34.68 -22.39
CA ALA A 138 -43.91 -36.09 -22.06
C ALA A 138 -42.62 -36.78 -22.54
N GLY A 139 -42.18 -37.74 -21.73
CA GLY A 139 -40.92 -38.47 -21.88
C GLY A 139 -40.68 -39.02 -23.28
N THR A 140 -39.48 -38.77 -23.77
CA THR A 140 -38.78 -39.72 -24.62
C THR A 140 -37.43 -39.97 -23.97
N ASN A 141 -37.11 -41.25 -23.79
CA ASN A 141 -35.83 -41.74 -23.31
C ASN A 141 -34.75 -41.35 -24.35
N ALA A 142 -34.22 -40.14 -24.25
CA ALA A 142 -33.07 -39.72 -25.02
C ALA A 142 -31.81 -40.21 -24.29
N ALA A 143 -30.98 -40.94 -25.04
CA ALA A 143 -29.70 -41.47 -24.62
C ALA A 143 -28.82 -40.38 -23.94
N PRO A 144 -27.98 -40.77 -22.95
CA PRO A 144 -27.15 -39.83 -22.21
C PRO A 144 -26.29 -39.00 -23.18
N PRO A 145 -26.31 -37.66 -23.11
CA PRO A 145 -25.44 -36.83 -23.92
C PRO A 145 -23.99 -37.10 -23.53
N ALA A 146 -23.13 -37.22 -24.54
CA ALA A 146 -21.70 -37.41 -24.39
C ALA A 146 -21.09 -36.36 -23.43
N PRO A 147 -20.08 -36.73 -22.63
CA PRO A 147 -19.46 -35.83 -21.66
C PRO A 147 -18.95 -34.57 -22.37
N LEU A 148 -19.49 -33.42 -21.94
CA LEU A 148 -19.09 -32.10 -22.40
C LEU A 148 -17.58 -31.94 -22.19
N ALA A 149 -16.90 -31.54 -23.26
CA ALA A 149 -15.48 -31.19 -23.21
C ALA A 149 -15.27 -30.09 -22.14
N PRO A 150 -14.18 -30.15 -21.35
CA PRO A 150 -13.91 -29.13 -20.35
C PRO A 150 -13.82 -27.76 -21.01
N PRO A 151 -14.34 -26.70 -20.36
CA PRO A 151 -14.25 -25.35 -20.90
C PRO A 151 -12.79 -25.00 -21.12
N SER A 152 -12.47 -24.56 -22.35
CA SER A 152 -11.15 -24.03 -22.68
C SER A 152 -10.80 -22.94 -21.68
N ARG A 153 -9.76 -23.15 -20.86
CA ARG A 153 -9.23 -22.10 -19.99
C ARG A 153 -8.89 -20.90 -20.87
N GLY A 154 -9.62 -19.81 -20.70
CA GLY A 154 -9.22 -18.52 -21.24
C GLY A 154 -7.83 -18.13 -20.71
N PRO A 155 -7.15 -17.17 -21.36
CA PRO A 155 -5.85 -16.70 -20.92
C PRO A 155 -5.91 -16.25 -19.46
N ASP A 156 -4.93 -16.72 -18.67
CA ASP A 156 -4.81 -16.39 -17.26
C ASP A 156 -4.64 -14.87 -17.10
N PRO A 157 -5.58 -14.16 -16.44
CA PRO A 157 -5.49 -12.71 -16.26
C PRO A 157 -4.24 -12.27 -15.49
N ALA A 158 -3.63 -13.16 -14.71
CA ALA A 158 -2.38 -12.88 -14.02
C ALA A 158 -1.18 -12.84 -14.97
N ALA A 159 -1.22 -13.58 -16.08
CA ALA A 159 -0.17 -13.56 -17.10
C ALA A 159 -0.20 -12.24 -17.88
N THR A 160 -1.40 -11.77 -18.27
CA THR A 160 -1.57 -10.51 -19.01
C THR A 160 -1.19 -9.28 -18.18
N MET A 161 -1.47 -9.25 -16.87
CA MET A 161 -1.02 -8.13 -16.03
C MET A 161 0.50 -8.06 -15.87
N ARG A 162 1.17 -9.21 -15.78
CA ARG A 162 2.64 -9.25 -15.67
C ARG A 162 3.33 -8.74 -16.94
N GLU A 163 2.78 -9.08 -18.10
CA GLU A 163 3.32 -8.66 -19.40
C GLU A 163 3.13 -7.13 -19.60
N ALA A 164 1.96 -6.59 -19.24
CA ALA A 164 1.71 -5.16 -19.25
C ALA A 164 2.60 -4.38 -18.25
N ALA A 165 2.84 -4.95 -17.06
CA ALA A 165 3.70 -4.34 -16.05
C ALA A 165 5.17 -4.28 -16.51
N TRP A 166 5.65 -5.28 -17.24
CA TRP A 166 6.99 -5.29 -17.80
C TRP A 166 7.17 -4.22 -18.89
N GLU A 167 6.21 -4.07 -19.80
CA GLU A 167 6.25 -3.04 -20.85
C GLU A 167 6.27 -1.60 -20.30
N MET A 168 5.57 -1.33 -19.19
CA MET A 168 5.59 0.00 -18.56
C MET A 168 6.95 0.35 -17.95
N LEU A 169 7.67 -0.64 -17.41
CA LEU A 169 9.01 -0.45 -16.85
C LEU A 169 10.05 -0.17 -17.95
N GLU A 170 9.98 -0.87 -19.08
CA GLU A 170 10.90 -0.68 -20.20
C GLU A 170 10.72 0.69 -20.89
N ARG A 171 9.47 1.16 -21.03
CA ARG A 171 9.19 2.52 -21.53
C ARG A 171 9.59 3.64 -20.56
N GLY A 172 9.58 3.38 -19.25
CA GLY A 172 10.04 4.34 -18.24
C GLY A 172 11.56 4.56 -18.26
N ALA A 173 12.33 3.49 -18.44
CA ALA A 173 13.80 3.55 -18.43
C ALA A 173 14.40 4.30 -19.63
N SER A 174 13.71 4.27 -20.78
CA SER A 174 14.16 4.87 -22.03
C SER A 174 13.96 6.40 -22.11
N ASN A 175 13.14 6.98 -21.22
CA ASN A 175 12.85 8.42 -21.18
C ASN A 175 13.64 9.19 -20.10
N ALA A 176 14.65 8.57 -19.48
CA ALA A 176 15.49 9.27 -18.51
C ALA A 176 16.29 10.40 -19.22
N PRO A 177 16.15 11.67 -18.83
CA PRO A 177 16.89 12.76 -19.44
C PRO A 177 18.39 12.55 -19.22
N ALA A 178 19.17 12.70 -20.29
CA ALA A 178 20.62 12.57 -20.25
C ALA A 178 21.20 13.51 -19.17
N PRO A 179 22.20 13.06 -18.40
CA PRO A 179 22.80 13.89 -17.36
C PRO A 179 23.38 15.15 -17.99
N ALA A 180 22.95 16.32 -17.48
CA ALA A 180 23.45 17.61 -17.93
C ALA A 180 24.98 17.65 -17.77
N ALA A 181 25.68 17.97 -18.86
CA ALA A 181 27.13 18.05 -18.88
C ALA A 181 27.62 19.07 -17.85
N ALA A 182 28.58 18.66 -17.01
CA ALA A 182 29.20 19.53 -16.04
C ALA A 182 29.97 20.67 -16.74
N PRO A 183 29.93 21.91 -16.20
CA PRO A 183 30.73 23.01 -16.73
C PRO A 183 32.22 22.69 -16.60
N ARG A 184 32.98 22.93 -17.67
CA ARG A 184 34.45 22.89 -17.66
C ARG A 184 34.95 24.21 -17.10
N GLU A 185 35.70 24.15 -16.01
CA GLU A 185 36.50 25.26 -15.48
C GLU A 185 37.84 25.35 -16.22
#